data_AF-A0A0D7AAP1-F1
#
_entry.id   AF-A0A0D7AAP1-F1
#
_cell.length_a   1.000
_cell.length_b   1.000
_cell.length_c   1.000
_cell.angle_alpha   90.00
_cell.angle_beta   90.00
_cell.angle_gamma   90.00
#
_symmetry.space_group_name_H-M   'P 1'
#
loop_
_entity.id
_entity.type
_entity.pdbx_description
1 polymer ?
#
loop_
_entity_poly.entity_id
_entity_poly.type
_entity_poly.pdbx_seq_one_letter_code
_entity_poly.pdbx_strand_id
1 'polypeptide(L)'
;MWVVVGPFDGQEAGVIDFRKEKLLKPGKKYRVSRDPNQLYIFSKKISHKGNCELTVGPHDPNDPLFLPKLVYKNIKDKPYRLICSGQPIIVAPGATRELHDGDTIAVLVELDIYVRWDPVCCYAQPVNGKLPVLPEACASAGISLVSTHHEAVTHHLTSVIEPSSVVAASLMTATRLVTPQWLEEVIRLADLPLSQDPRDGTSLESQYDLPSLARYRPPFSPDLPDELRKMSIWEPNEARVKLFVNCSFYFVVEKGRYLDSHLVDAIRHGGGWSGKFDI
;
A
#
# COMPACT_ATOMS: atom_id res chain seq x y z
N MET A 1 -0.30 -3.59 1.04
CA MET A 1 -0.26 -3.93 2.48
C MET A 1 -1.61 -4.44 2.96
N TRP A 2 -1.64 -5.54 3.72
CA TRP A 2 -2.88 -6.02 4.33
C TRP A 2 -3.18 -5.28 5.62
N VAL A 3 -4.39 -4.76 5.74
CA VAL A 3 -4.88 -4.04 6.93
C VAL A 3 -6.10 -4.75 7.47
N VAL A 4 -6.15 -4.95 8.79
CA VAL A 4 -7.35 -5.39 9.49
C VAL A 4 -7.96 -4.24 10.27
N VAL A 5 -9.28 -4.14 10.22
CA VAL A 5 -10.05 -3.10 10.91
C VAL A 5 -11.05 -3.76 11.83
N GLY A 6 -10.98 -3.45 13.12
CA GLY A 6 -11.84 -4.07 14.13
C GLY A 6 -11.71 -3.39 15.50
N PRO A 7 -12.46 -3.84 16.51
CA PRO A 7 -12.41 -3.30 17.86
C PRO A 7 -11.18 -3.82 18.64
N PHE A 8 -9.98 -3.51 18.14
CA PHE A 8 -8.72 -3.99 18.71
C PHE A 8 -8.20 -3.09 19.82
N ASP A 9 -7.62 -3.67 20.86
CA ASP A 9 -6.97 -2.94 21.97
C ASP A 9 -7.91 -2.03 22.79
N GLY A 10 -9.18 -2.44 22.94
CA GLY A 10 -10.14 -1.73 23.78
C GLY A 10 -9.67 -1.62 25.24
N GLN A 11 -9.96 -0.48 25.86
CA GLN A 11 -9.61 -0.20 27.26
C GLN A 11 -10.61 -0.83 28.24
N GLU A 12 -11.87 -0.98 27.81
CA GLU A 12 -12.97 -1.49 28.64
C GLU A 12 -13.50 -2.83 28.13
N ALA A 13 -13.75 -3.76 29.05
CA ALA A 13 -14.17 -5.11 28.71
C ALA A 13 -15.58 -5.12 28.09
N GLY A 14 -15.68 -5.56 26.84
CA GLY A 14 -16.95 -5.71 26.12
C GLY A 14 -17.39 -4.48 25.34
N VAL A 15 -16.68 -3.36 25.46
CA VAL A 15 -16.87 -2.17 24.62
C VAL A 15 -16.24 -2.45 23.25
N ILE A 16 -17.05 -2.37 22.20
CA ILE A 16 -16.67 -2.75 20.81
C ILE A 16 -17.17 -1.75 19.76
N ASP A 17 -17.61 -0.57 20.19
CA ASP A 17 -18.15 0.54 19.40
C ASP A 17 -17.06 1.46 18.84
N PHE A 18 -15.83 0.96 18.75
CA PHE A 18 -14.70 1.64 18.13
C PHE A 18 -14.02 0.74 17.11
N ARG A 19 -13.20 1.33 16.24
CA ARG A 19 -12.43 0.60 15.23
C ARG A 19 -11.00 1.12 15.23
N LYS A 20 -10.06 0.19 15.17
CA LYS A 20 -8.63 0.43 15.03
C LYS A 20 -8.13 -0.35 13.82
N GLU A 21 -7.24 0.28 13.06
CA GLU A 21 -6.59 -0.34 11.91
C GLU A 21 -5.22 -0.91 12.33
N LYS A 22 -4.85 -2.09 11.84
CA LYS A 22 -3.56 -2.74 12.10
C LYS A 22 -2.99 -3.38 10.85
N LEU A 23 -1.69 -3.25 10.63
CA LEU A 23 -0.96 -3.92 9.56
C LEU A 23 -0.83 -5.42 9.84
N LEU A 24 -1.10 -6.25 8.84
CA LEU A 24 -0.68 -7.64 8.79
C LEU A 24 0.53 -7.76 7.84
N LYS A 25 1.69 -8.09 8.39
CA LYS A 25 2.92 -8.24 7.62
C LYS A 25 2.96 -9.57 6.86
N PRO A 26 3.53 -9.57 5.64
CA PRO A 26 3.85 -10.78 4.91
C PRO A 26 4.64 -11.82 5.71
N GLY A 27 4.35 -13.10 5.47
CA GLY A 27 5.01 -14.23 6.14
C GLY A 27 4.65 -14.42 7.62
N LYS A 28 3.83 -13.55 8.22
CA LYS A 28 3.42 -13.64 9.63
C LYS A 28 2.05 -14.31 9.81
N LYS A 29 1.85 -14.80 11.03
CA LYS A 29 0.59 -15.34 11.52
C LYS A 29 0.08 -14.53 12.68
N TYR A 30 -1.22 -14.27 12.69
CA TYR A 30 -1.89 -13.43 13.66
C TYR A 30 -3.11 -14.16 14.21
N ARG A 31 -3.20 -14.27 15.53
CA ARG A 31 -4.36 -14.89 16.17
C ARG A 31 -5.33 -13.83 16.68
N VAL A 32 -6.60 -13.92 16.34
CA VAL A 32 -7.63 -13.07 16.96
C VAL A 32 -7.99 -13.67 18.30
N SER A 33 -7.68 -12.97 19.39
CA SER A 33 -7.80 -13.52 20.74
C SER A 33 -8.01 -12.45 21.82
N ARG A 34 -8.19 -12.92 23.06
CA ARG A 34 -8.16 -12.08 24.27
C ARG A 34 -6.76 -12.02 24.92
N ASP A 35 -5.73 -12.47 24.22
CA ASP A 35 -4.32 -12.31 24.64
C ASP A 35 -3.78 -10.98 24.08
N PRO A 36 -3.23 -10.09 24.92
CA PRO A 36 -2.68 -8.81 24.48
C PRO A 36 -1.47 -8.94 23.53
N ASN A 37 -0.81 -10.10 23.46
CA ASN A 37 0.34 -10.33 22.57
C ASN A 37 -0.05 -10.73 21.13
N GLN A 38 -1.32 -10.57 20.78
CA GLN A 38 -1.90 -11.04 19.51
C GLN A 38 -2.83 -9.95 18.94
N LEU A 39 -3.68 -10.27 17.95
CA LEU A 39 -4.79 -9.38 17.58
C LEU A 39 -5.82 -9.39 18.71
N TYR A 40 -5.59 -8.49 19.67
CA TYR A 40 -6.29 -8.42 20.93
C TYR A 40 -7.65 -7.73 20.83
N ILE A 41 -8.68 -8.42 21.30
CA ILE A 41 -10.03 -7.86 21.45
C ILE A 41 -10.47 -8.07 22.90
N PHE A 42 -10.73 -6.98 23.62
CA PHE A 42 -11.09 -7.03 25.03
C PHE A 42 -12.56 -7.42 25.23
N SER A 43 -12.90 -8.68 25.00
CA SER A 43 -14.27 -9.17 25.19
C SER A 43 -14.29 -10.57 25.80
N LYS A 44 -15.16 -10.81 26.79
CA LYS A 44 -15.32 -12.14 27.39
C LYS A 44 -15.86 -13.19 26.41
N LYS A 45 -16.46 -12.76 25.32
CA LYS A 45 -16.95 -13.63 24.24
C LYS A 45 -15.81 -14.12 23.33
N ILE A 46 -14.62 -13.50 23.40
CA ILE A 46 -13.41 -13.92 22.67
C ILE A 46 -12.56 -14.81 23.56
N SER A 47 -12.00 -15.87 22.98
CA SER A 47 -11.18 -16.84 23.70
C SER A 47 -9.73 -16.37 23.83
N HIS A 48 -9.12 -16.62 25.00
CA HIS A 48 -7.66 -16.47 25.15
C HIS A 48 -6.88 -17.41 24.21
N LYS A 49 -7.40 -18.62 23.95
CA LYS A 49 -6.76 -19.56 23.02
C LYS A 49 -6.91 -19.14 21.54
N GLY A 50 -7.67 -18.08 21.27
CA GLY A 50 -7.98 -17.58 19.94
C GLY A 50 -9.28 -18.11 19.36
N ASN A 51 -9.86 -17.31 18.45
CA ASN A 51 -11.07 -17.63 17.71
C ASN A 51 -10.75 -18.00 16.25
N CYS A 52 -9.80 -17.29 15.64
CA CYS A 52 -9.29 -17.57 14.31
C CYS A 52 -7.81 -17.20 14.21
N GLU A 53 -7.17 -17.69 13.17
CA GLU A 53 -5.80 -17.35 12.78
C GLU A 53 -5.82 -16.77 11.37
N LEU A 54 -5.09 -15.68 11.16
CA LEU A 54 -4.85 -15.04 9.88
C LEU A 54 -3.39 -15.28 9.51
N THR A 55 -3.13 -15.79 8.31
CA THR A 55 -1.78 -16.01 7.79
C THR A 55 -1.61 -15.20 6.53
N VAL A 56 -0.58 -14.35 6.48
CA VAL A 56 -0.20 -13.62 5.27
C VAL A 56 0.89 -14.39 4.55
N GLY A 57 0.71 -14.63 3.25
CA GLY A 57 1.72 -15.22 2.40
C GLY A 57 2.96 -14.32 2.23
N PRO A 58 4.01 -14.83 1.56
CA PRO A 58 5.15 -14.00 1.17
C PRO A 58 4.71 -12.92 0.17
N HIS A 59 5.47 -11.83 0.09
CA HIS A 59 5.27 -10.73 -0.86
C HIS A 59 6.48 -10.60 -1.78
N ASP A 60 6.26 -10.43 -3.09
CA ASP A 60 7.31 -10.06 -4.04
C ASP A 60 7.33 -8.53 -4.20
N PRO A 61 8.38 -7.84 -3.73
CA PRO A 61 8.46 -6.38 -3.82
C PRO A 61 8.69 -5.89 -5.26
N ASN A 62 9.12 -6.74 -6.20
CA ASN A 62 9.45 -6.31 -7.56
C ASN A 62 8.25 -6.35 -8.51
N ASP A 63 7.17 -7.02 -8.11
CA ASP A 63 5.94 -7.08 -8.88
C ASP A 63 4.92 -6.08 -8.30
N PRO A 64 4.60 -4.98 -9.03
CA PRO A 64 3.71 -3.93 -8.56
C PRO A 64 2.24 -4.38 -8.45
N LEU A 65 1.87 -5.53 -9.04
CA LEU A 65 0.53 -6.11 -8.96
C LEU A 65 0.47 -7.29 -7.99
N PHE A 66 1.59 -7.67 -7.37
CA PHE A 66 1.63 -8.82 -6.49
C PHE A 66 0.83 -8.57 -5.21
N LEU A 67 -0.20 -9.38 -5.02
CA LEU A 67 -1.03 -9.38 -3.82
C LEU A 67 -0.73 -10.64 -3.00
N PRO A 68 -0.10 -10.52 -1.81
CA PRO A 68 0.20 -11.67 -0.97
C PRO A 68 -1.11 -12.29 -0.47
N LYS A 69 -1.22 -13.62 -0.50
CA LYS A 69 -2.46 -14.29 -0.07
C LYS A 69 -2.74 -14.03 1.41
N LEU A 70 -3.99 -13.75 1.77
CA LEU A 70 -4.44 -13.69 3.16
C LEU A 70 -5.33 -14.90 3.44
N VAL A 71 -4.93 -15.75 4.38
CA VAL A 71 -5.64 -17.00 4.70
C VAL A 71 -6.22 -16.92 6.10
N TYR A 72 -7.53 -17.07 6.18
CA TYR A 72 -8.27 -17.33 7.41
C TYR A 72 -8.24 -18.81 7.76
N LYS A 73 -8.06 -19.13 9.04
CA LYS A 73 -8.22 -20.47 9.60
C LYS A 73 -9.15 -20.43 10.80
N ASN A 74 -10.19 -21.27 10.76
CA ASN A 74 -11.03 -21.52 11.92
C ASN A 74 -10.30 -22.46 12.88
N ILE A 75 -9.86 -21.95 14.04
CA ILE A 75 -9.16 -22.74 15.06
C ILE A 75 -10.09 -23.19 16.20
N LYS A 76 -11.39 -22.93 16.07
CA LYS A 76 -12.43 -23.38 17.00
C LYS A 76 -13.02 -24.70 16.56
N ASP A 77 -13.67 -25.33 17.52
CA ASP A 77 -14.49 -26.55 17.41
C ASP A 77 -15.90 -26.30 16.85
N LYS A 78 -16.27 -25.04 16.61
CA LYS A 78 -17.55 -24.63 16.03
C LYS A 78 -17.37 -23.88 14.71
N PRO A 79 -18.37 -23.91 13.80
CA PRO A 79 -18.30 -23.14 12.56
C PRO A 79 -18.33 -21.63 12.83
N TYR A 80 -17.68 -20.87 11.95
CA TYR A 80 -17.70 -19.41 11.93
C TYR A 80 -18.27 -18.90 10.61
N ARG A 81 -18.82 -17.68 10.64
CA ARG A 81 -19.34 -17.00 9.46
C ARG A 81 -18.32 -16.00 8.95
N LEU A 82 -18.04 -16.04 7.66
CA LEU A 82 -17.40 -14.98 6.90
C LEU A 82 -18.45 -14.29 6.04
N ILE A 83 -18.19 -13.04 5.65
CA ILE A 83 -18.94 -12.35 4.60
C ILE A 83 -17.92 -12.08 3.50
N CYS A 84 -18.03 -12.81 2.39
CA CYS A 84 -17.14 -12.68 1.25
C CYS A 84 -17.94 -12.15 0.07
N SER A 85 -17.48 -11.04 -0.54
CA SER A 85 -18.22 -10.36 -1.61
C SER A 85 -19.70 -10.10 -1.26
N GLY A 86 -19.96 -9.73 0.01
CA GLY A 86 -21.31 -9.49 0.53
C GLY A 86 -22.14 -10.75 0.83
N GLN A 87 -21.62 -11.95 0.56
CA GLN A 87 -22.33 -13.21 0.77
C GLN A 87 -21.82 -13.95 2.02
N PRO A 88 -22.72 -14.48 2.85
CA PRO A 88 -22.32 -15.23 4.03
C PRO A 88 -21.79 -16.62 3.67
N ILE A 89 -20.60 -16.96 4.17
CA ILE A 89 -19.95 -18.26 4.00
C ILE A 89 -19.70 -18.87 5.37
N ILE A 90 -20.04 -20.14 5.56
CA ILE A 90 -19.76 -20.88 6.79
C ILE A 90 -18.42 -21.61 6.63
N VAL A 91 -17.50 -21.38 7.56
CA VAL A 91 -16.20 -22.05 7.62
C VAL A 91 -16.21 -23.05 8.76
N ALA A 92 -16.11 -24.34 8.40
CA ALA A 92 -16.09 -25.46 9.34
C ALA A 92 -14.89 -25.41 10.31
N PRO A 93 -14.96 -26.08 11.46
CA PRO A 93 -13.82 -26.27 12.36
C PRO A 93 -12.57 -26.78 11.62
N GLY A 94 -11.42 -26.17 11.87
CA GLY A 94 -10.14 -26.54 11.24
C GLY A 94 -9.99 -26.13 9.77
N ALA A 95 -11.07 -25.74 9.09
CA ALA A 95 -11.03 -25.35 7.69
C ALA A 95 -10.32 -23.99 7.49
N THR A 96 -9.80 -23.81 6.29
CA THR A 96 -9.14 -22.57 5.85
C THR A 96 -9.90 -21.94 4.69
N ARG A 97 -9.74 -20.63 4.53
CA ARG A 97 -10.32 -19.87 3.43
C ARG A 97 -9.41 -18.71 3.08
N GLU A 98 -9.21 -18.47 1.79
CA GLU A 98 -8.55 -17.26 1.31
C GLU A 98 -9.52 -16.07 1.43
N LEU A 99 -9.03 -14.98 2.00
CA LEU A 99 -9.73 -13.71 2.14
C LEU A 99 -9.26 -12.75 1.04
N HIS A 100 -10.19 -11.95 0.55
CA HIS A 100 -9.93 -10.91 -0.44
C HIS A 100 -10.17 -9.52 0.17
N ASP A 101 -9.72 -8.49 -0.54
CA ASP A 101 -10.02 -7.11 -0.17
C ASP A 101 -11.53 -6.89 -0.01
N GLY A 102 -11.93 -6.26 1.09
CA GLY A 102 -13.34 -6.00 1.42
C GLY A 102 -14.07 -7.14 2.13
N ASP A 103 -13.46 -8.32 2.31
CA ASP A 103 -14.08 -9.41 3.05
C ASP A 103 -14.19 -9.08 4.55
N THR A 104 -15.17 -9.70 5.23
CA THR A 104 -15.44 -9.49 6.65
C THR A 104 -15.47 -10.82 7.41
N ILE A 105 -14.86 -10.84 8.58
CA ILE A 105 -14.85 -11.95 9.52
C ILE A 105 -15.85 -11.63 10.63
N ALA A 106 -16.99 -12.33 10.65
CA ALA A 106 -17.98 -12.21 11.71
C ALA A 106 -17.57 -13.12 12.88
N VAL A 107 -16.79 -12.57 13.81
CA VAL A 107 -16.24 -13.33 14.94
C VAL A 107 -17.35 -13.67 15.94
N LEU A 108 -18.28 -12.74 16.16
CA LEU A 108 -19.44 -12.91 17.03
C LEU A 108 -20.60 -12.09 16.49
N VAL A 109 -21.79 -12.26 17.09
CA VAL A 109 -22.91 -11.32 16.90
C VAL A 109 -22.41 -9.90 17.26
N GLU A 110 -22.55 -8.97 16.33
CA GLU A 110 -22.13 -7.55 16.42
C GLU A 110 -20.61 -7.32 16.48
N LEU A 111 -19.79 -8.34 16.22
CA LEU A 111 -18.33 -8.20 16.17
C LEU A 111 -17.78 -8.65 14.83
N ASP A 112 -17.52 -7.65 13.99
CA ASP A 112 -16.97 -7.80 12.66
C ASP A 112 -15.53 -7.27 12.59
N ILE A 113 -14.67 -8.02 11.90
CA ILE A 113 -13.33 -7.59 11.51
C ILE A 113 -13.30 -7.51 9.99
N TYR A 114 -12.99 -6.34 9.46
CA TYR A 114 -12.86 -6.10 8.02
C TYR A 114 -11.41 -6.29 7.61
N VAL A 115 -11.19 -6.85 6.43
CA VAL A 115 -9.86 -6.92 5.83
C VAL A 115 -9.82 -6.04 4.59
N ARG A 116 -8.73 -5.27 4.44
CA ARG A 116 -8.52 -4.36 3.31
C ARG A 116 -7.11 -4.53 2.76
N TRP A 117 -6.97 -4.53 1.45
CA TRP A 117 -5.69 -4.34 0.78
C TRP A 117 -5.47 -2.85 0.53
N ASP A 118 -4.45 -2.28 1.16
CA ASP A 118 -4.02 -0.90 0.91
C ASP A 118 -2.79 -0.90 -0.01
N PRO A 119 -2.94 -0.56 -1.30
CA PRO A 119 -1.86 -0.66 -2.28
C PRO A 119 -0.78 0.41 -2.06
N VAL A 120 0.43 -0.05 -1.75
CA VAL A 120 1.61 0.82 -1.68
C VAL A 120 2.68 0.27 -2.61
N CYS A 121 2.86 0.98 -3.73
CA CYS A 121 3.85 0.68 -4.75
C CYS A 121 4.69 1.96 -4.96
N CYS A 122 5.97 1.86 -4.65
CA CYS A 122 6.92 2.94 -4.77
C CYS A 122 7.72 2.79 -6.06
N TYR A 123 7.79 3.87 -6.84
CA TYR A 123 8.72 4.00 -7.96
C TYR A 123 9.95 4.78 -7.50
N ALA A 124 11.14 4.25 -7.77
CA ALA A 124 12.40 4.93 -7.47
C ALA A 124 13.43 4.64 -8.56
N GLN A 125 14.09 5.68 -9.06
CA GLN A 125 15.22 5.51 -9.97
C GLN A 125 16.48 5.11 -9.20
N PRO A 126 17.22 4.08 -9.63
CA PRO A 126 18.48 3.73 -9.00
C PRO A 126 19.51 4.85 -9.15
N VAL A 127 20.07 5.34 -8.05
CA VAL A 127 21.18 6.29 -8.05
C VAL A 127 22.47 5.51 -7.85
N ASN A 128 23.42 5.63 -8.78
CA ASN A 128 24.66 4.83 -8.79
C ASN A 128 24.39 3.32 -8.71
N GLY A 129 23.32 2.86 -9.36
CA GLY A 129 22.90 1.45 -9.36
C GLY A 129 22.27 0.95 -8.06
N LYS A 130 21.94 1.84 -7.11
CA LYS A 130 21.32 1.48 -5.82
C LYS A 130 19.96 2.13 -5.66
N LEU A 131 19.00 1.35 -5.18
CA LEU A 131 17.70 1.84 -4.72
C LEU A 131 17.83 2.49 -3.34
N PRO A 132 16.93 3.42 -2.97
CA PRO A 132 16.97 4.10 -1.68
C PRO A 132 16.78 3.14 -0.50
N VAL A 133 16.01 2.07 -0.70
CA VAL A 133 15.78 1.03 0.31
C VAL A 133 15.95 -0.35 -0.29
N LEU A 134 16.32 -1.32 0.54
CA LEU A 134 16.43 -2.73 0.17
C LEU A 134 15.04 -3.32 -0.15
N PRO A 135 14.87 -4.03 -1.28
CA PRO A 135 13.61 -4.68 -1.63
C PRO A 135 13.10 -5.63 -0.53
N GLU A 136 13.98 -6.30 0.21
CA GLU A 136 13.60 -7.22 1.28
C GLU A 136 12.89 -6.53 2.44
N ALA A 137 13.26 -5.29 2.74
CA ALA A 137 12.59 -4.48 3.77
C ALA A 137 11.22 -3.98 3.29
N CYS A 138 11.05 -3.74 1.99
CA CYS A 138 9.73 -3.47 1.41
C CYS A 138 8.85 -4.73 1.44
N ALA A 139 9.45 -5.89 1.14
CA ALA A 139 8.77 -7.19 1.16
C ALA A 139 8.22 -7.54 2.55
N SER A 140 8.98 -7.28 3.63
CA SER A 140 8.53 -7.53 5.00
C SER A 140 7.36 -6.65 5.44
N ALA A 141 7.16 -5.49 4.81
CA ALA A 141 6.04 -4.59 5.04
C ALA A 141 4.86 -4.83 4.08
N GLY A 142 5.06 -5.54 2.96
CA GLY A 142 4.03 -5.74 1.92
C GLY A 142 3.91 -4.53 0.97
N ILE A 143 5.05 -3.93 0.64
CA ILE A 143 5.23 -2.79 -0.24
C ILE A 143 6.00 -3.24 -1.48
N SER A 144 5.53 -2.83 -2.66
CA SER A 144 6.27 -3.00 -3.91
C SER A 144 7.23 -1.83 -4.13
N LEU A 145 8.44 -2.09 -4.61
CA LEU A 145 9.45 -1.10 -4.98
C LEU A 145 9.96 -1.42 -6.39
N VAL A 146 9.61 -0.57 -7.35
CA VAL A 146 9.92 -0.78 -8.78
C VAL A 146 10.87 0.30 -9.31
N SER A 147 11.79 -0.11 -10.18
CA SER A 147 12.73 0.80 -10.88
C SER A 147 12.23 1.26 -12.24
N THR A 148 11.16 0.65 -12.74
CA THR A 148 10.49 0.99 -13.99
C THR A 148 9.09 1.50 -13.67
N HIS A 149 8.65 2.54 -14.36
CA HIS A 149 7.34 3.12 -14.13
C HIS A 149 6.23 2.09 -14.42
N HIS A 150 5.18 2.09 -13.60
CA HIS A 150 4.04 1.20 -13.74
C HIS A 150 2.74 1.93 -13.34
N GLU A 151 1.59 1.54 -13.90
CA GLU A 151 0.30 2.19 -13.61
C GLU A 151 -0.17 2.02 -12.16
N ALA A 152 0.25 0.93 -11.52
CA ALA A 152 -0.05 0.64 -10.11
C ALA A 152 0.84 1.40 -9.12
N VAL A 153 1.81 2.21 -9.59
CA VAL A 153 2.64 3.04 -8.71
C VAL A 153 1.77 4.06 -7.99
N THR A 154 1.86 4.09 -6.67
CA THR A 154 1.12 5.05 -5.83
C THR A 154 2.01 6.18 -5.33
N HIS A 155 3.32 5.95 -5.22
CA HIS A 155 4.31 6.93 -4.76
C HIS A 155 5.53 6.95 -5.67
N HIS A 156 5.98 8.12 -6.10
CA HIS A 156 7.25 8.33 -6.80
C HIS A 156 8.22 8.96 -5.80
N LEU A 157 9.28 8.22 -5.49
CA LEU A 157 10.35 8.66 -4.61
C LEU A 157 11.32 9.56 -5.37
N THR A 158 11.31 10.85 -5.07
CA THR A 158 12.23 11.85 -5.66
C THR A 158 12.73 12.82 -4.60
N SER A 159 14.00 13.24 -4.71
CA SER A 159 14.58 14.24 -3.81
C SER A 159 14.17 15.68 -4.16
N VAL A 160 13.65 15.91 -5.37
CA VAL A 160 13.31 17.25 -5.88
C VAL A 160 12.13 17.17 -6.85
N ILE A 161 11.30 18.21 -6.87
CA ILE A 161 10.28 18.41 -7.90
C ILE A 161 10.88 19.23 -9.04
N GLU A 162 10.96 18.61 -10.22
CA GLU A 162 11.45 19.23 -11.44
C GLU A 162 10.65 18.75 -12.66
N PRO A 163 10.62 19.52 -13.76
CA PRO A 163 9.90 19.13 -14.97
C PRO A 163 10.76 18.13 -15.75
N SER A 164 10.47 16.84 -15.59
CA SER A 164 11.07 15.76 -16.38
C SER A 164 9.99 14.84 -16.94
N SER A 165 10.34 14.07 -17.98
CA SER A 165 9.46 13.04 -18.55
C SER A 165 9.07 11.98 -17.51
N VAL A 166 9.99 11.65 -16.61
CA VAL A 166 9.78 10.72 -15.50
C VAL A 166 8.70 11.24 -14.54
N VAL A 167 8.82 12.49 -14.10
CA VAL A 167 7.82 13.12 -13.24
C VAL A 167 6.49 13.26 -13.98
N ALA A 168 6.52 13.63 -15.26
CA ALA A 168 5.32 13.71 -16.08
C ALA A 168 4.59 12.36 -16.14
N ALA A 169 5.30 11.24 -16.37
CA ALA A 169 4.72 9.91 -16.39
C ALA A 169 4.00 9.56 -15.07
N SER A 170 4.61 9.91 -13.93
CA SER A 170 4.01 9.72 -12.61
C SER A 170 2.79 10.59 -12.37
N LEU A 171 2.82 11.85 -12.81
CA LEU A 171 1.67 12.74 -12.66
C LEU A 171 0.46 12.26 -13.47
N MET A 172 0.69 11.60 -14.62
CA MET A 172 -0.39 11.06 -15.46
C MET A 172 -1.12 9.89 -14.80
N THR A 173 -0.48 9.14 -13.91
CA THR A 173 -1.10 8.05 -13.14
C THR A 173 -1.60 8.49 -11.77
N ALA A 174 -1.73 9.80 -11.54
CA ALA A 174 -2.11 10.38 -10.24
C ALA A 174 -1.21 9.94 -9.07
N THR A 175 0.06 9.64 -9.37
CA THR A 175 1.07 9.25 -8.37
C THR A 175 1.41 10.42 -7.46
N ARG A 176 1.68 10.13 -6.19
CA ARG A 176 2.15 11.12 -5.20
C ARG A 176 3.67 11.26 -5.28
N LEU A 177 4.17 12.49 -5.34
CA LEU A 177 5.60 12.77 -5.26
C LEU A 177 6.01 12.91 -3.78
N VAL A 178 6.93 12.07 -3.32
CA VAL A 178 7.42 12.06 -1.94
C VAL A 178 8.93 11.86 -1.91
N THR A 179 9.60 12.28 -0.84
CA THR A 179 11.02 12.01 -0.67
C THR A 179 11.29 10.54 -0.29
N PRO A 180 12.47 9.99 -0.60
CA PRO A 180 12.82 8.62 -0.20
C PRO A 180 12.69 8.35 1.31
N GLN A 181 12.91 9.37 2.14
CA GLN A 181 12.78 9.28 3.60
C GLN A 181 11.35 8.92 4.06
N TRP A 182 10.34 9.14 3.22
CA TRP A 182 8.98 8.67 3.52
C TRP A 182 8.94 7.14 3.58
N LEU A 183 9.50 6.46 2.58
CA LEU A 183 9.53 4.99 2.53
C LEU A 183 10.41 4.42 3.64
N GLU A 184 11.55 5.05 3.93
CA GLU A 184 12.40 4.69 5.07
C GLU A 184 11.62 4.74 6.38
N GLU A 185 10.81 5.79 6.59
CA GLU A 185 9.97 5.91 7.78
C GLU A 185 8.85 4.87 7.82
N VAL A 186 8.18 4.60 6.70
CA VAL A 186 7.15 3.55 6.62
C VAL A 186 7.74 2.19 7.04
N ILE A 187 8.93 1.86 6.53
CA ILE A 187 9.63 0.61 6.86
C ILE A 187 10.06 0.60 8.32
N ARG A 188 10.60 1.72 8.83
CA ARG A 188 10.95 1.86 10.24
C ARG A 188 9.74 1.59 11.13
N LEU A 189 8.60 2.25 10.86
CA LEU A 189 7.34 2.07 11.61
C LEU A 189 6.76 0.66 11.45
N ALA A 190 6.93 0.05 10.28
CA ALA A 190 6.59 -1.35 10.10
C ALA A 190 7.41 -2.19 11.07
N ASP A 191 8.74 -2.03 11.12
CA ASP A 191 9.65 -2.88 11.90
C ASP A 191 9.67 -2.62 13.41
N LEU A 192 9.03 -1.56 13.91
CA LEU A 192 8.94 -1.33 15.36
C LEU A 192 8.25 -2.51 16.09
N PRO A 193 8.78 -2.96 17.23
CA PRO A 193 8.10 -3.93 18.09
C PRO A 193 6.79 -3.39 18.65
N LEU A 194 5.84 -4.29 18.91
CA LEU A 194 4.50 -3.94 19.43
C LEU A 194 4.53 -3.25 20.80
N SER A 195 5.55 -3.50 21.62
CA SER A 195 5.66 -3.06 23.01
C SER A 195 6.54 -1.81 23.20
N GLN A 196 6.78 -1.04 22.14
CA GLN A 196 7.68 0.12 22.21
C GLN A 196 7.01 1.34 22.85
N ASP A 197 7.84 2.21 23.45
CA ASP A 197 7.42 3.53 23.94
C ASP A 197 6.85 4.38 22.79
N PRO A 198 5.63 4.94 22.92
CA PRO A 198 5.00 5.77 21.89
C PRO A 198 5.85 6.98 21.42
N ARG A 199 6.85 7.41 22.22
CA ARG A 199 7.75 8.52 21.87
C ARG A 199 8.62 8.23 20.64
N ASP A 200 8.91 6.97 20.37
CA ASP A 200 9.72 6.55 19.21
C ASP A 200 8.87 6.32 17.94
N GLY A 201 7.57 6.60 18.01
CA GLY A 201 6.58 6.25 17.01
C GLY A 201 5.77 5.00 17.39
N THR A 202 4.64 4.80 16.72
CA THR A 202 3.76 3.65 16.94
C THR A 202 3.94 2.64 15.81
N SER A 203 4.16 1.36 16.16
CA SER A 203 4.27 0.28 15.18
C SER A 203 3.00 0.18 14.31
N LEU A 204 3.17 -0.04 13.01
CA LEU A 204 2.04 -0.23 12.09
C LEU A 204 1.20 -1.48 12.43
N GLU A 205 1.79 -2.49 13.09
CA GLU A 205 1.07 -3.68 13.59
C GLU A 205 0.21 -3.34 14.85
N SER A 206 0.52 -2.25 15.54
CA SER A 206 -0.27 -1.74 16.67
C SER A 206 -1.33 -0.75 16.21
N GLN A 207 -0.96 0.23 15.38
CA GLN A 207 -1.86 1.20 14.79
C GLN A 207 -1.37 1.53 13.38
N TYR A 208 -2.18 1.19 12.39
CA TYR A 208 -1.87 1.49 11.00
C TYR A 208 -2.12 2.98 10.74
N ASP A 209 -1.04 3.76 10.81
CA ASP A 209 -1.01 5.18 10.49
C ASP A 209 0.27 5.47 9.70
N LEU A 210 0.13 5.77 8.42
CA LEU A 210 1.27 6.03 7.55
C LEU A 210 1.82 7.45 7.77
N PRO A 211 3.14 7.66 7.60
CA PRO A 211 3.73 8.98 7.72
C PRO A 211 3.04 10.00 6.82
N SER A 212 2.74 11.17 7.36
CA SER A 212 2.08 12.25 6.62
C SER A 212 2.87 12.64 5.37
N LEU A 213 2.24 12.51 4.21
CA LEU A 213 2.83 12.85 2.92
C LEU A 213 3.28 14.32 2.85
N ALA A 214 2.56 15.23 3.52
CA ALA A 214 2.90 16.64 3.55
C ALA A 214 4.27 16.92 4.19
N ARG A 215 4.69 16.11 5.16
CA ARG A 215 5.99 16.22 5.84
C ARG A 215 7.16 15.78 4.95
N TYR A 216 6.89 14.89 4.00
CA TYR A 216 7.89 14.30 3.10
C TYR A 216 7.71 14.77 1.66
N ARG A 217 7.22 16.00 1.48
CA ARG A 217 7.16 16.62 0.16
C ARG A 217 8.58 16.96 -0.31
N PRO A 218 8.97 16.60 -1.54
CA PRO A 218 10.23 17.04 -2.08
C PRO A 218 10.21 18.56 -2.31
N PRO A 219 11.33 19.26 -2.08
CA PRO A 219 11.45 20.66 -2.42
C PRO A 219 11.36 20.88 -3.94
N PHE A 220 10.96 22.08 -4.36
CA PHE A 220 11.07 22.48 -5.77
C PHE A 220 12.52 22.67 -6.18
N SER A 221 12.85 22.28 -7.41
CA SER A 221 14.16 22.58 -8.01
C SER A 221 14.39 24.10 -8.04
N PRO A 222 15.63 24.57 -7.81
CA PRO A 222 15.97 25.98 -7.95
C PRO A 222 15.72 26.49 -9.37
N ASP A 223 15.77 25.62 -10.38
CA ASP A 223 15.58 25.98 -11.80
C ASP A 223 14.11 25.90 -12.25
N LEU A 224 13.19 25.56 -11.34
CA LEU A 224 11.77 25.46 -11.67
C LEU A 224 11.16 26.85 -11.94
N PRO A 225 10.46 27.06 -13.07
CA PRO A 225 9.74 28.31 -13.33
C PRO A 225 8.74 28.66 -12.21
N ASP A 226 8.63 29.93 -11.87
CA ASP A 226 7.82 30.40 -10.73
C ASP A 226 6.33 30.06 -10.89
N GLU A 227 5.83 30.00 -12.12
CA GLU A 227 4.46 29.60 -12.44
C GLU A 227 4.17 28.16 -12.00
N LEU A 228 5.20 27.31 -12.01
CA LEU A 228 5.14 25.91 -11.63
C LEU A 228 5.47 25.67 -10.14
N ARG A 229 5.91 26.69 -9.37
CA ARG A 229 6.19 26.59 -7.93
C ARG A 229 4.93 26.57 -7.06
N LYS A 230 3.91 25.81 -7.45
CA LYS A 230 2.65 25.65 -6.73
C LYS A 230 2.38 24.17 -6.54
N MET A 231 2.31 23.73 -5.29
CA MET A 231 2.18 22.29 -4.99
C MET A 231 0.92 21.68 -5.62
N SER A 232 -0.17 22.43 -5.73
CA SER A 232 -1.41 21.99 -6.38
C SER A 232 -1.23 21.52 -7.83
N ILE A 233 -0.18 21.97 -8.53
CA ILE A 233 0.15 21.52 -9.90
C ILE A 233 0.75 20.11 -9.90
N TRP A 234 1.38 19.71 -8.80
CA TRP A 234 2.13 18.45 -8.67
C TRP A 234 1.42 17.39 -7.83
N GLU A 235 0.33 17.76 -7.15
CA GLU A 235 -0.53 16.81 -6.43
C GLU A 235 -1.28 15.89 -7.42
N PRO A 236 -1.67 14.67 -6.98
CA PRO A 236 -2.52 13.76 -7.74
C PRO A 236 -3.75 14.45 -8.34
N ASN A 237 -4.02 14.17 -9.61
CA ASN A 237 -5.19 14.70 -10.30
C ASN A 237 -5.70 13.69 -11.32
N GLU A 238 -6.83 13.06 -11.04
CA GLU A 238 -7.45 12.05 -11.91
C GLU A 238 -7.82 12.58 -13.29
N ALA A 239 -8.01 13.89 -13.45
CA ALA A 239 -8.25 14.50 -14.76
C ALA A 239 -7.05 14.31 -15.72
N ARG A 240 -5.84 14.06 -15.20
CA ARG A 240 -4.64 13.85 -16.02
C ARG A 240 -4.63 12.49 -16.74
N VAL A 241 -5.30 11.48 -16.18
CA VAL A 241 -5.38 10.12 -16.77
C VAL A 241 -6.03 10.13 -18.16
N LYS A 242 -6.79 11.19 -18.48
CA LYS A 242 -7.47 11.35 -19.77
C LYS A 242 -7.06 12.62 -20.51
N LEU A 243 -5.94 13.23 -20.13
CA LEU A 243 -5.51 14.53 -20.65
C LEU A 243 -5.28 14.52 -22.16
N PHE A 244 -4.84 13.40 -22.70
CA PHE A 244 -4.45 13.23 -24.10
C PHE A 244 -5.41 12.33 -24.87
N VAL A 245 -6.62 12.10 -24.34
CA VAL A 245 -7.66 11.38 -25.07
C VAL A 245 -7.94 12.10 -26.39
N ASN A 246 -7.94 11.33 -27.48
CA ASN A 246 -8.06 11.80 -28.86
C ASN A 246 -6.86 12.60 -29.40
N CYS A 247 -5.71 12.58 -28.73
CA CYS A 247 -4.46 13.14 -29.23
C CYS A 247 -3.53 12.06 -29.80
N SER A 248 -2.89 12.36 -30.92
CA SER A 248 -1.85 11.53 -31.55
C SER A 248 -0.53 12.30 -31.58
N PHE A 249 0.51 11.71 -31.01
CA PHE A 249 1.85 12.29 -30.94
C PHE A 249 2.76 11.57 -31.93
N TYR A 250 3.51 12.32 -32.72
CA TYR A 250 4.45 11.76 -33.68
C TYR A 250 5.85 12.24 -33.35
N PHE A 251 6.73 11.27 -33.11
CA PHE A 251 8.13 11.52 -32.80
C PHE A 251 8.98 11.37 -34.06
N VAL A 252 9.79 12.37 -34.34
CA VAL A 252 10.83 12.31 -35.36
C VAL A 252 12.12 11.93 -34.65
N VAL A 253 12.66 10.76 -34.96
CA VAL A 253 13.83 10.20 -34.27
C VAL A 253 14.92 9.93 -35.30
N GLU A 254 16.13 10.43 -35.04
CA GLU A 254 17.30 10.10 -35.86
C GLU A 254 17.59 8.60 -35.79
N LYS A 255 17.91 7.99 -36.93
CA LYS A 255 18.26 6.57 -37.01
C LYS A 255 19.35 6.20 -35.98
N GLY A 256 19.02 5.23 -35.12
CA GLY A 256 19.91 4.74 -34.07
C GLY A 256 19.75 5.43 -32.70
N ARG A 257 18.85 6.42 -32.58
CA ARG A 257 18.44 6.96 -31.27
C ARG A 257 17.16 6.27 -30.77
N TYR A 258 17.04 6.20 -29.45
CA TYR A 258 15.86 5.69 -28.76
C TYR A 258 15.01 6.86 -28.26
N LEU A 259 13.69 6.71 -28.40
CA LEU A 259 12.74 7.62 -27.78
C LEU A 259 12.75 7.42 -26.27
N ASP A 260 12.63 8.51 -25.52
CA ASP A 260 12.49 8.45 -24.07
C ASP A 260 11.22 7.66 -23.69
N SER A 261 11.42 6.51 -23.05
CA SER A 261 10.33 5.62 -22.64
C SER A 261 9.37 6.28 -21.67
N HIS A 262 9.86 7.18 -20.80
CA HIS A 262 9.01 7.88 -19.85
C HIS A 262 8.06 8.87 -20.54
N LEU A 263 8.50 9.47 -21.64
CA LEU A 263 7.65 10.36 -22.42
C LEU A 263 6.54 9.58 -23.15
N VAL A 264 6.87 8.40 -23.69
CA VAL A 264 5.88 7.47 -24.26
C VAL A 264 4.88 7.02 -23.20
N ASP A 265 5.37 6.64 -22.02
CA ASP A 265 4.52 6.23 -20.89
C ASP A 265 3.60 7.37 -20.43
N ALA A 266 4.10 8.59 -20.35
CA ALA A 266 3.28 9.76 -20.00
C ALA A 266 2.13 9.97 -21.00
N ILE A 267 2.41 9.86 -22.31
CA ILE A 267 1.38 9.98 -23.35
C ILE A 267 0.35 8.85 -23.21
N ARG A 268 0.82 7.62 -23.05
CA ARG A 268 -0.03 6.43 -22.91
C ARG A 268 -0.92 6.52 -21.66
N HIS A 269 -0.36 6.89 -20.50
CA HIS A 269 -1.11 7.03 -19.25
C HIS A 269 -2.09 8.21 -19.28
N GLY A 270 -1.83 9.23 -20.11
CA GLY A 270 -2.79 10.29 -20.39
C GLY A 270 -3.90 9.91 -21.40
N GLY A 271 -3.90 8.67 -21.92
CA GLY A 271 -4.88 8.19 -22.90
C GLY A 271 -4.59 8.55 -24.35
N GLY A 272 -3.39 9.05 -24.66
CA GLY A 272 -2.96 9.40 -26.01
C GLY A 272 -2.30 8.23 -26.76
N TRP A 273 -2.16 8.40 -28.08
CA TRP A 273 -1.40 7.48 -28.93
C TRP A 273 -0.08 8.11 -29.37
N SER A 274 0.98 7.31 -29.47
CA SER A 274 2.29 7.76 -29.95
C SER A 274 2.81 6.90 -31.10
N GLY A 275 3.32 7.54 -32.15
CA GLY A 275 4.02 6.92 -33.28
C GLY A 275 5.43 7.50 -33.46
N LYS A 276 6.29 6.77 -34.17
CA LYS A 276 7.64 7.22 -34.50
C LYS A 276 7.91 7.20 -36.01
N PHE A 277 8.71 8.14 -36.48
CA PHE A 277 9.26 8.19 -37.82
C PHE A 277 10.78 8.25 -37.72
N ASP A 278 11.45 7.32 -38.39
CA ASP A 278 12.91 7.28 -38.47
C ASP A 278 13.37 8.19 -39.63
N ILE A 279 14.23 9.15 -39.34
CA ILE A 279 14.89 10.02 -40.33
C ILE A 279 16.39 9.76 -40.40
#